data_AF-A0A7U6GJ39-F1
#
_entry.id   AF-A0A7U6GJ39-F1
#
_cell.length_a   1.000
_cell.length_b   1.000
_cell.length_c   1.000
_cell.angle_alpha   90.00
_cell.angle_beta   90.00
_cell.angle_gamma   90.00
#
_symmetry.space_group_name_H-M   'P 1'
#
loop_
_entity.id
_entity.type
_entity.pdbx_description
1 polymer ?
#
loop_
_entity_poly.entity_id
_entity_poly.type
_entity_poly.pdbx_seq_one_letter_code
_entity_poly.pdbx_strand_id
1 'polypeptide(L)'
;MLLGNGFGCSTVGFSARLLVFLLIFLPVSPVLAVATVAIDNFNHSGTIQVSTDSGDLFNVRAVDPASLENIDPDMFPVGLVYFEVTAVSANVQVTFSGIDNSQARYYKFVSAFPGEAPALRDFSSRSQPQGTGWVLHLREGGFGDSTGNDHLIVDPGGPRLAAAPPPPPGVEPEPVPLTPGWLALLSLLLMAVAVLNVKGRCHE
;
A
#
# COMPACT_ATOMS: atom_id res chain seq x y z
N MET A 1 7.53 -74.70 72.58
CA MET A 1 6.58 -75.70 72.03
C MET A 1 5.58 -74.96 71.15
N LEU A 2 5.61 -75.23 69.83
CA LEU A 2 4.49 -75.78 69.01
C LEU A 2 3.21 -74.94 69.05
N LEU A 3 2.51 -74.60 67.97
CA LEU A 3 2.60 -74.62 66.49
C LEU A 3 1.32 -73.84 66.07
N GLY A 4 1.26 -73.24 64.88
CA GLY A 4 -0.04 -72.96 64.28
C GLY A 4 -0.09 -71.81 63.27
N ASN A 5 0.02 -72.18 61.99
CA ASN A 5 -0.24 -71.34 60.82
C ASN A 5 -1.74 -71.00 60.68
N GLY A 6 -2.02 -69.79 60.18
CA GLY A 6 -3.32 -69.40 59.64
C GLY A 6 -3.17 -68.33 58.57
N PHE A 7 -3.32 -68.73 57.31
CA PHE A 7 -3.42 -67.84 56.15
C PHE A 7 -4.76 -67.09 56.17
N GLY A 8 -4.73 -65.78 55.91
CA GLY A 8 -5.91 -64.95 55.74
C GLY A 8 -5.67 -63.86 54.69
N CYS A 9 -6.22 -64.07 53.51
CA CYS A 9 -6.26 -63.15 52.37
C CYS A 9 -7.32 -62.06 52.62
N SER A 10 -7.00 -60.78 52.42
CA SER A 10 -7.96 -59.70 52.08
C SER A 10 -7.18 -58.44 51.64
N THR A 11 -7.06 -58.18 50.34
CA THR A 11 -7.88 -57.25 49.52
C THR A 11 -7.56 -55.76 49.72
N VAL A 12 -6.99 -55.24 48.62
CA VAL A 12 -6.67 -53.87 48.18
C VAL A 12 -7.56 -52.73 48.68
N GLY A 13 -6.93 -51.58 48.93
CA GLY A 13 -7.58 -50.27 49.08
C GLY A 13 -6.66 -49.11 48.68
N PHE A 14 -6.24 -49.04 47.41
CA PHE A 14 -5.60 -47.84 46.88
C PHE A 14 -6.69 -46.82 46.52
N SER A 15 -6.80 -45.76 47.32
CA SER A 15 -7.64 -44.59 47.05
C SER A 15 -7.07 -43.81 45.86
N ALA A 16 -7.49 -44.17 44.64
CA ALA A 16 -7.28 -43.35 43.46
C ALA A 16 -8.14 -42.09 43.57
N ARG A 17 -7.55 -40.97 44.01
CA ARG A 17 -8.13 -39.64 43.82
C ARG A 17 -8.06 -39.33 42.32
N LEU A 18 -9.13 -39.65 41.61
CA LEU A 18 -9.36 -39.26 40.22
C LEU A 18 -9.58 -37.74 40.20
N LEU A 19 -8.50 -36.99 40.01
CA LEU A 19 -8.57 -35.57 39.73
C LEU A 19 -9.03 -35.43 38.27
N VAL A 20 -10.34 -35.21 38.09
CA VAL A 20 -10.91 -34.89 36.78
C VAL A 20 -10.41 -33.49 36.40
N PHE A 21 -9.34 -33.42 35.62
CA PHE A 21 -8.96 -32.22 34.91
C PHE A 21 -9.99 -32.00 33.81
N LEU A 22 -10.99 -31.16 34.10
CA LEU A 22 -11.88 -30.59 33.10
C LEU A 22 -11.04 -29.64 32.24
N LEU A 23 -10.44 -30.16 31.18
CA LEU A 23 -9.88 -29.36 30.09
C LEU A 23 -11.04 -28.67 29.39
N ILE A 24 -11.33 -27.44 29.83
CA ILE A 24 -12.21 -26.52 29.12
C ILE A 24 -11.48 -26.16 27.83
N PHE A 25 -11.81 -26.87 26.75
CA PHE A 25 -11.46 -26.46 25.39
C PHE A 25 -12.23 -25.18 25.08
N LEU A 26 -11.62 -24.03 25.39
CA LEU A 26 -12.09 -22.77 24.85
C LEU A 26 -11.97 -22.85 23.33
N PRO A 27 -13.01 -22.51 22.56
CA PRO A 27 -12.89 -22.44 21.11
C PRO A 27 -11.88 -21.33 20.78
N VAL A 28 -10.68 -21.73 20.38
CA VAL A 28 -9.73 -20.82 19.75
C VAL A 28 -10.26 -20.63 18.34
N SER A 29 -10.98 -19.52 18.10
CA SER A 29 -11.34 -19.13 16.75
C SER A 29 -10.05 -19.01 15.94
N PRO A 30 -9.92 -19.67 14.77
CA PRO A 30 -8.76 -19.50 13.93
C PRO A 30 -8.66 -18.02 13.54
N VAL A 31 -7.55 -17.37 13.91
CA VAL A 31 -7.19 -16.08 13.33
C VAL A 31 -6.85 -16.38 11.88
N LEU A 32 -7.71 -15.97 10.94
CA LEU A 32 -7.39 -16.05 9.53
C LEU A 32 -6.13 -15.22 9.29
N ALA A 33 -5.10 -15.85 8.71
CA ALA A 33 -3.88 -15.15 8.35
C ALA A 33 -4.23 -14.09 7.30
N VAL A 34 -3.99 -12.82 7.62
CA VAL A 34 -4.12 -11.72 6.66
C VAL A 34 -3.04 -11.91 5.60
N ALA A 35 -3.44 -12.04 4.33
CA ALA A 35 -2.50 -12.05 3.23
C ALA A 35 -1.94 -10.62 3.04
N THR A 36 -0.63 -10.45 3.16
CA THR A 36 0.07 -9.17 2.92
C THR A 36 1.09 -9.33 1.81
N VAL A 37 1.05 -8.44 0.83
CA VAL A 37 2.00 -8.34 -0.28
C VAL A 37 2.67 -6.98 -0.23
N ALA A 38 3.99 -6.95 -0.37
CA ALA A 38 4.79 -5.73 -0.46
C ALA A 38 5.49 -5.66 -1.82
N ILE A 39 5.44 -4.50 -2.46
CA ILE A 39 6.08 -4.20 -3.74
C ILE A 39 6.76 -2.84 -3.66
N ASP A 40 7.70 -2.57 -4.56
CA ASP A 40 8.24 -1.21 -4.72
C ASP A 40 7.18 -0.29 -5.33
N ASN A 41 7.21 0.99 -4.98
CA ASN A 41 6.42 2.00 -5.68
C ASN A 41 7.00 2.28 -7.08
N PHE A 42 6.23 2.96 -7.94
CA PHE A 42 6.56 3.08 -9.37
C PHE A 42 7.91 3.76 -9.66
N ASN A 43 8.38 4.61 -8.75
CA ASN A 43 9.63 5.37 -8.87
C ASN A 43 10.75 4.83 -7.96
N HIS A 44 10.57 3.65 -7.34
CA HIS A 44 11.51 3.00 -6.43
C HIS A 44 11.95 3.86 -5.22
N SER A 45 11.18 4.89 -4.87
CA SER A 45 11.45 5.73 -3.70
C SER A 45 10.95 5.12 -2.39
N GLY A 46 10.21 4.01 -2.46
CA GLY A 46 9.71 3.29 -1.30
C GLY A 46 8.83 2.11 -1.67
N THR A 47 8.00 1.66 -0.73
CA THR A 47 7.19 0.44 -0.84
C THR A 47 5.70 0.72 -0.76
N ILE A 48 4.92 -0.07 -1.48
CA ILE A 48 3.47 -0.20 -1.34
C ILE A 48 3.18 -1.54 -0.67
N GLN A 49 2.43 -1.53 0.42
CA GLN A 49 1.94 -2.75 1.07
C GLN A 49 0.44 -2.87 0.88
N VAL A 50 -0.02 -4.04 0.46
CA VAL A 50 -1.43 -4.35 0.24
C VAL A 50 -1.78 -5.57 1.07
N SER A 51 -2.89 -5.51 1.79
CA SER A 51 -3.42 -6.66 2.51
C SER A 51 -4.93 -6.68 2.50
N THR A 52 -5.52 -7.87 2.60
CA THR A 52 -6.98 -8.05 2.60
C THR A 52 -7.42 -8.87 3.79
N ASP A 53 -8.59 -8.55 4.36
CA ASP A 53 -9.23 -9.32 5.43
C ASP A 53 -10.02 -10.53 4.92
N SER A 54 -10.19 -10.64 3.60
CA SER A 54 -11.02 -11.66 2.94
C SER A 54 -10.61 -11.87 1.48
N GLY A 55 -10.89 -13.07 0.97
CA GLY A 55 -10.52 -13.49 -0.39
C GLY A 55 -9.01 -13.73 -0.55
N ASP A 56 -8.62 -14.14 -1.76
CA ASP A 56 -7.21 -14.24 -2.15
C ASP A 56 -6.77 -12.95 -2.82
N LEU A 57 -5.61 -12.43 -2.42
CA LEU A 57 -4.98 -11.23 -3.00
C LEU A 57 -3.93 -11.65 -4.03
N PHE A 58 -4.04 -11.15 -5.27
CA PHE A 58 -3.12 -11.48 -6.35
C PHE A 58 -2.96 -10.32 -7.35
N ASN A 59 -2.05 -10.51 -8.32
CA ASN A 59 -1.69 -9.54 -9.37
C ASN A 59 -1.31 -8.14 -8.84
N VAL A 60 -0.79 -8.06 -7.61
CA VAL A 60 -0.37 -6.81 -6.96
C VAL A 60 0.84 -6.21 -7.69
N ARG A 61 0.69 -5.00 -8.22
CA ARG A 61 1.76 -4.28 -8.91
C ARG A 61 1.62 -2.77 -8.79
N ALA A 62 2.73 -2.06 -8.89
CA ALA A 62 2.72 -0.61 -9.00
C ALA A 62 2.36 -0.21 -10.43
N VAL A 63 1.65 0.90 -10.56
CA VAL A 63 1.26 1.48 -11.85
C VAL A 63 1.82 2.89 -11.92
N ASP A 64 2.54 3.16 -13.00
CA ASP A 64 3.03 4.49 -13.33
C ASP A 64 1.84 5.36 -13.79
N PRO A 65 1.53 6.47 -13.10
CA PRO A 65 0.48 7.40 -13.53
C PRO A 65 0.67 7.92 -14.96
N ALA A 66 1.91 8.05 -15.44
CA ALA A 66 2.20 8.52 -16.80
C ALA A 66 1.83 7.49 -17.88
N SER A 67 1.60 6.24 -17.50
CA SER A 67 1.11 5.19 -18.41
C SER A 67 -0.40 5.26 -18.66
N LEU A 68 -1.13 6.09 -17.91
CA LEU A 68 -2.59 6.22 -17.99
C LEU A 68 -2.97 7.47 -18.80
N GLU A 69 -3.94 7.31 -19.69
CA GLU A 69 -4.44 8.43 -20.48
C GLU A 69 -5.20 9.44 -19.61
N ASN A 70 -5.05 10.73 -19.93
CA ASN A 70 -5.78 11.84 -19.30
C ASN A 70 -5.57 11.97 -17.77
N ILE A 71 -4.43 11.52 -17.26
CA ILE A 71 -4.01 11.76 -15.88
C ILE A 71 -2.75 12.63 -15.91
N ASP A 72 -2.72 13.65 -15.06
CA ASP A 72 -1.49 14.38 -14.76
C ASP A 72 -0.70 13.56 -13.71
N PRO A 73 0.50 13.05 -14.05
CA PRO A 73 1.27 12.18 -13.16
C PRO A 73 1.73 12.89 -11.89
N ASP A 74 1.89 14.22 -11.91
CA ASP A 74 2.32 15.00 -10.74
C ASP A 74 1.27 14.97 -9.62
N MET A 75 0.03 14.61 -9.95
CA MET A 75 -1.04 14.41 -8.97
C MET A 75 -0.85 13.17 -8.10
N PHE A 76 -0.01 12.21 -8.52
CA PHE A 76 0.21 10.91 -7.89
C PHE A 76 1.72 10.69 -7.61
N PRO A 77 2.31 11.42 -6.66
CA PRO A 77 3.77 11.45 -6.46
C PRO A 77 4.37 10.10 -6.02
N VAL A 78 3.55 9.20 -5.48
CA VAL A 78 3.95 7.83 -5.08
C VAL A 78 3.34 6.75 -5.99
N GLY A 79 2.70 7.17 -7.08
CA GLY A 79 2.10 6.30 -8.09
C GLY A 79 0.75 5.74 -7.67
N LEU A 80 0.34 4.71 -8.40
CA LEU A 80 -0.86 3.94 -8.17
C LEU A 80 -0.50 2.49 -7.83
N VAL A 81 -1.41 1.79 -7.19
CA VAL A 81 -1.37 0.34 -7.01
C VAL A 81 -2.49 -0.30 -7.83
N TYR A 82 -2.19 -1.43 -8.44
CA TYR A 82 -3.18 -2.35 -8.99
C TYR A 82 -3.15 -3.63 -8.16
N PHE A 83 -4.32 -4.17 -7.85
CA PHE A 83 -4.45 -5.51 -7.26
C PHE A 83 -5.78 -6.15 -7.67
N GLU A 84 -5.85 -7.46 -7.49
CA GLU A 84 -7.04 -8.29 -7.67
C GLU A 84 -7.37 -9.03 -6.37
N VAL A 85 -8.67 -9.06 -6.01
CA VAL A 85 -9.17 -9.82 -4.86
C VAL A 85 -10.36 -10.70 -5.26
N THR A 86 -10.31 -11.99 -4.91
CA THR A 86 -11.43 -12.94 -5.09
C THR A 86 -12.41 -12.87 -3.93
N ALA A 87 -13.31 -11.89 -3.94
CA ALA A 87 -14.33 -11.75 -2.90
C ALA A 87 -15.57 -10.99 -3.40
N VAL A 88 -16.73 -11.27 -2.78
CA VAL A 88 -17.96 -10.49 -2.99
C VAL A 88 -17.89 -9.14 -2.25
N SER A 89 -17.13 -9.08 -1.16
CA SER A 89 -16.81 -7.86 -0.40
C SER A 89 -15.50 -8.06 0.35
N ALA A 90 -14.65 -7.04 0.41
CA ALA A 90 -13.39 -7.09 1.15
C ALA A 90 -13.00 -5.72 1.71
N ASN A 91 -12.32 -5.72 2.86
CA ASN A 91 -11.57 -4.56 3.31
C ASN A 91 -10.11 -4.74 2.92
N VAL A 92 -9.62 -3.89 2.03
CA VAL A 92 -8.22 -3.91 1.57
C VAL A 92 -7.48 -2.77 2.24
N GLN A 93 -6.45 -3.08 3.02
CA GLN A 93 -5.54 -2.08 3.55
C GLN A 93 -4.38 -1.86 2.58
N VAL A 94 -4.21 -0.62 2.14
CA VAL A 94 -3.12 -0.19 1.26
C VAL A 94 -2.29 0.88 1.97
N THR A 95 -0.99 0.64 2.09
CA THR A 95 -0.05 1.58 2.70
C THR A 95 0.99 2.01 1.68
N PHE A 96 1.15 3.33 1.51
CA PHE A 96 2.16 3.93 0.66
C PHE A 96 3.22 4.60 1.52
N SER A 97 4.49 4.27 1.33
CA SER A 97 5.57 5.05 1.92
C SER A 97 5.77 6.36 1.15
N GLY A 98 6.15 7.43 1.85
CA GLY A 98 6.55 8.69 1.22
C GLY A 98 5.40 9.66 0.92
N ILE A 99 4.20 9.40 1.45
CA ILE A 99 3.07 10.32 1.38
C ILE A 99 2.44 10.53 2.77
N ASP A 100 1.99 11.76 3.02
CA ASP A 100 1.21 12.11 4.20
C ASP A 100 -0.29 12.04 3.87
N ASN A 101 -1.00 11.12 4.53
CA ASN A 101 -2.42 10.89 4.31
C ASN A 101 -3.30 12.08 4.72
N SER A 102 -2.79 13.00 5.55
CA SER A 102 -3.51 14.23 5.91
C SER A 102 -3.59 15.21 4.74
N GLN A 103 -2.70 15.08 3.75
CA GLN A 103 -2.61 15.95 2.57
C GLN A 103 -3.18 15.31 1.30
N ALA A 104 -3.61 14.04 1.40
CA ALA A 104 -4.01 13.23 0.27
C ALA A 104 -5.40 12.63 0.44
N ARG A 105 -6.00 12.27 -0.69
CA ARG A 105 -7.24 11.48 -0.76
C ARG A 105 -7.02 10.29 -1.67
N TYR A 106 -7.73 9.20 -1.43
CA TYR A 106 -7.63 8.02 -2.28
C TYR A 106 -8.50 8.20 -3.52
N TYR A 107 -7.90 8.05 -4.70
CA TYR A 107 -8.61 8.08 -5.98
C TYR A 107 -8.43 6.76 -6.71
N LYS A 108 -9.41 6.42 -7.54
CA LYS A 108 -9.37 5.26 -8.43
C LYS A 108 -9.42 5.69 -9.88
N PHE A 109 -8.74 4.94 -10.75
CA PHE A 109 -8.83 5.11 -12.19
C PHE A 109 -9.65 3.97 -12.80
N VAL A 110 -10.97 4.10 -12.71
CA VAL A 110 -11.92 3.05 -13.07
C VAL A 110 -13.02 3.59 -13.97
N SER A 111 -13.57 2.72 -14.81
CA SER A 111 -14.85 2.97 -15.46
C SER A 111 -15.95 2.99 -14.39
N ALA A 112 -16.93 3.90 -14.47
CA ALA A 112 -18.07 3.81 -13.54
C ALA A 112 -19.01 2.66 -13.88
N PHE A 113 -19.03 2.28 -15.16
CA PHE A 113 -19.87 1.22 -15.69
C PHE A 113 -19.10 0.38 -16.73
N PRO A 114 -19.45 -0.89 -16.90
CA PRO A 114 -18.90 -1.72 -17.98
C PRO A 114 -19.09 -1.03 -19.34
N GLY A 115 -17.99 -0.86 -20.08
CA GLY A 115 -17.98 -0.22 -21.41
C GLY A 115 -17.74 1.29 -21.42
N GLU A 116 -17.65 1.96 -20.26
CA GLU A 116 -17.19 3.35 -20.21
C GLU A 116 -15.66 3.45 -20.23
N ALA A 117 -15.14 4.56 -20.74
CA ALA A 117 -13.73 4.88 -20.59
C ALA A 117 -13.39 5.07 -19.10
N PRO A 118 -12.24 4.55 -18.63
CA PRO A 118 -11.77 4.78 -17.28
C PRO A 118 -11.61 6.28 -17.02
N ALA A 119 -12.00 6.71 -15.82
CA ALA A 119 -11.83 8.09 -15.39
C ALA A 119 -11.34 8.13 -13.94
N LEU A 120 -10.68 9.23 -13.59
CA LEU A 120 -10.25 9.44 -12.22
C LEU A 120 -11.45 9.79 -11.33
N ARG A 121 -11.64 9.05 -10.24
CA ARG A 121 -12.79 9.24 -9.33
C ARG A 121 -12.37 9.23 -7.87
N ASP A 122 -12.96 10.14 -7.10
CA ASP A 122 -12.73 10.26 -5.66
C ASP A 122 -13.34 9.05 -4.94
N PHE A 123 -12.51 8.31 -4.20
CA PHE A 123 -12.90 7.12 -3.44
C PHE A 123 -13.01 7.39 -1.94
N SER A 124 -12.96 8.66 -1.51
CA SER A 124 -12.94 9.05 -0.08
C SER A 124 -14.21 8.67 0.67
N SER A 125 -15.35 8.44 0.00
CA SER A 125 -16.59 7.98 0.66
C SER A 125 -16.59 6.48 0.99
N ARG A 126 -15.63 5.72 0.43
CA ARG A 126 -15.46 4.27 0.61
C ARG A 126 -14.04 3.89 1.04
N SER A 127 -13.26 4.88 1.45
CA SER A 127 -11.95 4.66 2.04
C SER A 127 -11.84 5.42 3.34
N GLN A 128 -11.09 4.85 4.27
CA GLN A 128 -10.79 5.49 5.55
C GLN A 128 -9.26 5.57 5.69
N PRO A 129 -8.68 6.76 5.89
CA PRO A 129 -7.27 6.86 6.22
C PRO A 129 -7.01 6.16 7.57
N GLN A 130 -5.99 5.31 7.63
CA GLN A 130 -5.58 4.57 8.81
C GLN A 130 -4.05 4.51 8.88
N GLY A 131 -3.47 5.22 9.85
CA GLY A 131 -2.01 5.35 9.96
C GLY A 131 -1.42 5.97 8.70
N THR A 132 -0.45 5.29 8.10
CA THR A 132 0.21 5.66 6.83
C THR A 132 -0.48 5.06 5.59
N GLY A 133 -1.65 4.44 5.75
CA GLY A 133 -2.41 3.83 4.65
C GLY A 133 -3.88 4.21 4.62
N TRP A 134 -4.61 3.51 3.76
CA TRP A 134 -6.05 3.59 3.62
C TRP A 134 -6.63 2.19 3.75
N VAL A 135 -7.77 2.09 4.43
CA VAL A 135 -8.65 0.92 4.32
C VAL A 135 -9.67 1.22 3.25
N LEU A 136 -9.75 0.36 2.24
CA LEU A 136 -10.67 0.44 1.11
C LEU A 136 -11.81 -0.55 1.34
N HIS A 137 -13.04 -0.04 1.32
CA HIS A 137 -14.24 -0.87 1.45
C HIS A 137 -14.76 -1.24 0.06
N LEU A 138 -14.42 -2.45 -0.38
CA LEU A 138 -14.70 -2.93 -1.74
C LEU A 138 -15.89 -3.89 -1.77
N ARG A 139 -16.63 -3.86 -2.88
CA ARG A 139 -17.74 -4.77 -3.18
C ARG A 139 -17.76 -5.08 -4.66
N GLU A 140 -18.01 -6.34 -4.98
CA GLU A 140 -18.24 -6.84 -6.33
C GLU A 140 -19.38 -6.06 -7.02
N GLY A 141 -19.18 -5.71 -8.28
CA GLY A 141 -20.09 -4.88 -9.10
C GLY A 141 -20.30 -3.48 -8.55
N GLY A 142 -19.54 -3.10 -7.52
CA GLY A 142 -19.64 -1.83 -6.83
C GLY A 142 -18.77 -0.75 -7.45
N PHE A 143 -18.90 0.46 -6.92
CA PHE A 143 -17.98 1.53 -7.25
C PHE A 143 -16.54 1.12 -6.90
N GLY A 144 -15.64 1.24 -7.87
CA GLY A 144 -14.24 0.88 -7.69
C GLY A 144 -13.88 -0.55 -8.06
N ASP A 145 -14.83 -1.30 -8.63
CA ASP A 145 -14.59 -2.58 -9.30
C ASP A 145 -14.79 -2.38 -10.82
N SER A 146 -13.77 -2.76 -11.62
CA SER A 146 -13.81 -2.58 -13.08
C SER A 146 -14.29 -3.81 -13.86
N THR A 147 -14.53 -4.95 -13.21
CA THR A 147 -14.90 -6.21 -13.90
C THR A 147 -16.37 -6.59 -13.75
N GLY A 148 -17.04 -6.12 -12.69
CA GLY A 148 -18.48 -6.27 -12.52
C GLY A 148 -18.83 -7.43 -11.58
N ASN A 149 -19.80 -8.27 -11.94
CA ASN A 149 -20.24 -9.39 -11.09
C ASN A 149 -19.57 -10.71 -11.51
N ASP A 150 -18.25 -10.77 -11.41
CA ASP A 150 -17.42 -11.93 -11.78
C ASP A 150 -16.60 -12.51 -10.61
N HIS A 151 -16.98 -12.17 -9.38
CA HIS A 151 -16.29 -12.51 -8.13
C HIS A 151 -14.83 -12.05 -8.06
N LEU A 152 -14.48 -11.05 -8.86
CA LEU A 152 -13.17 -10.44 -8.92
C LEU A 152 -13.32 -8.94 -8.68
N ILE A 153 -12.49 -8.39 -7.81
CA ILE A 153 -12.42 -6.95 -7.60
C ILE A 153 -11.08 -6.47 -8.16
N VAL A 154 -11.13 -5.62 -9.19
CA VAL A 154 -9.94 -5.01 -9.81
C VAL A 154 -9.82 -3.55 -9.41
N ASP A 155 -8.66 -3.16 -8.87
CA ASP A 155 -8.48 -1.82 -8.29
C ASP A 155 -7.15 -1.14 -8.65
N PRO A 156 -7.08 -0.40 -9.77
CA PRO A 156 -6.07 0.63 -9.97
C PRO A 156 -6.45 1.92 -9.21
N GLY A 157 -5.68 2.25 -8.18
CA GLY A 157 -5.91 3.46 -7.39
C GLY A 157 -4.70 3.90 -6.59
N GLY A 158 -4.77 5.09 -6.02
CA GLY A 158 -3.68 5.61 -5.21
C GLY A 158 -3.97 6.97 -4.62
N PRO A 159 -3.06 7.46 -3.77
CA PRO A 159 -3.22 8.71 -3.09
C PRO A 159 -2.90 9.88 -4.03
N ARG A 160 -3.88 10.75 -4.18
CA ARG A 160 -3.73 12.02 -4.88
C ARG A 160 -3.51 13.13 -3.87
N LEU A 161 -2.47 13.93 -4.08
CA LEU A 161 -2.28 15.15 -3.29
C LEU A 161 -3.41 16.15 -3.58
N ALA A 162 -3.88 16.85 -2.54
CA ALA A 162 -4.74 17.99 -2.75
C ALA A 162 -4.06 18.96 -3.72
N ALA A 163 -4.80 19.47 -4.71
CA ALA A 163 -4.27 20.53 -5.57
C ALA A 163 -3.81 21.68 -4.69
N ALA A 164 -2.63 22.24 -5.00
CA ALA A 164 -2.17 23.43 -4.31
C ALA A 164 -3.28 24.49 -4.36
N PRO A 165 -3.55 25.21 -3.26
CA PRO A 165 -4.51 26.30 -3.28
C PRO A 165 -4.15 27.25 -4.44
N PRO A 166 -5.15 27.76 -5.19
CA PRO A 166 -4.85 28.79 -6.17
C PRO A 166 -4.11 29.93 -5.46
N PRO A 167 -3.10 30.54 -6.10
CA PRO A 167 -2.44 31.69 -5.52
C PRO A 167 -3.50 32.75 -5.17
N PRO A 168 -3.31 33.51 -4.07
CA PRO A 168 -4.27 34.53 -3.68
C PRO A 168 -4.55 35.48 -4.85
N PRO A 169 -5.81 35.92 -5.05
CA PRO A 169 -6.12 36.88 -6.12
C PRO A 169 -5.22 38.10 -6.00
N GLY A 170 -4.44 38.40 -7.05
CA GLY A 170 -3.51 39.53 -7.09
C GLY A 170 -2.04 39.21 -6.76
N VAL A 171 -1.71 37.96 -6.43
CA VAL A 171 -0.33 37.47 -6.52
C VAL A 171 -0.14 36.94 -7.93
N GLU A 172 0.28 37.83 -8.83
CA GLU A 172 0.79 37.41 -10.14
C GLU A 172 1.91 36.40 -9.89
N PRO A 173 1.91 35.21 -10.51
CA PRO A 173 2.99 34.25 -10.31
C PRO A 173 4.29 34.99 -10.60
N GLU A 174 5.18 35.06 -9.60
CA GLU A 174 6.47 35.71 -9.79
C GLU A 174 7.07 35.16 -11.09
N PRO A 175 7.44 36.03 -12.04
CA PRO A 175 8.02 35.57 -13.28
C PRO A 175 9.19 34.68 -12.89
N VAL A 176 9.09 33.38 -13.22
CA VAL A 176 10.18 32.43 -13.01
C VAL A 176 11.41 33.14 -13.56
N PRO A 177 12.43 33.43 -12.74
CA PRO A 177 13.59 34.12 -13.22
C PRO A 177 14.14 33.25 -14.34
N LEU A 178 13.94 33.71 -15.58
CA LEU A 178 14.60 33.17 -16.74
C LEU A 178 16.06 33.45 -16.45
N THR A 179 16.74 32.52 -15.77
CA THR A 179 18.19 32.48 -15.79
C THR A 179 18.51 32.44 -17.27
N PRO A 180 19.03 33.54 -17.84
CA PRO A 180 19.23 33.59 -19.26
C PRO A 180 20.22 32.47 -19.56
N GLY A 181 19.81 31.45 -20.31
CA GLY A 181 20.68 30.30 -20.60
C GLY A 181 22.03 30.70 -21.20
N TRP A 182 22.12 31.92 -21.74
CA TRP A 182 23.36 32.54 -22.20
C TRP A 182 24.37 32.84 -21.07
N LEU A 183 23.95 33.13 -19.83
CA LEU A 183 24.87 33.34 -18.69
C LEU A 183 25.53 32.03 -18.24
N ALA A 184 24.79 30.91 -18.28
CA ALA A 184 25.35 29.57 -18.03
C ALA A 184 26.34 29.16 -19.14
N LEU A 185 26.02 29.47 -20.40
CA LEU A 185 26.93 29.28 -21.53
C LEU A 185 28.18 30.16 -21.43
N LEU A 186 28.05 31.42 -21.01
CA LEU A 186 29.18 32.35 -20.85
C LEU A 186 30.16 31.88 -19.75
N SER A 187 29.62 31.36 -18.64
CA SER A 187 30.44 30.82 -17.55
C SER A 187 31.15 29.52 -17.93
N LEU A 188 30.52 28.65 -18.75
CA LEU A 188 31.17 27.48 -19.32
C LEU A 188 32.30 27.86 -20.31
N LEU A 189 32.07 28.88 -21.14
CA LEU A 189 33.05 29.37 -22.11
C LEU A 189 34.27 30.02 -21.44
N LEU A 190 34.06 30.80 -20.37
CA LEU A 190 35.13 31.43 -19.59
C LEU A 190 36.04 30.40 -18.90
N MET A 191 35.46 29.31 -18.38
CA MET A 191 36.22 28.18 -17.83
C MET A 191 37.10 27.50 -18.90
N ALA A 192 36.58 27.28 -20.10
CA ALA A 192 37.35 26.67 -21.20
C ALA A 192 38.56 27.52 -21.63
N VAL A 193 38.40 28.85 -21.70
CA VAL A 193 39.50 29.78 -22.04
C VAL A 193 40.56 29.84 -20.93
N ALA A 194 40.16 29.76 -19.66
CA ALA A 194 41.10 29.71 -18.55
C ALA A 194 41.96 28.42 -18.58
N VAL A 195 41.35 27.26 -18.88
CA VAL A 195 42.06 25.98 -18.98
C VAL A 195 43.07 25.97 -20.14
N LEU A 196 42.73 26.60 -21.28
CA LEU A 196 43.63 26.67 -22.44
C LEU A 196 44.86 27.58 -22.18
N ASN A 197 44.69 28.68 -21.45
CA ASN A 197 45.81 29.58 -21.13
C ASN A 197 46.78 29.02 -20.09
N VAL A 198 46.33 28.12 -19.21
CA VAL A 198 47.22 27.47 -18.22
C VAL A 198 48.16 26.47 -18.89
N LYS A 199 47.71 25.78 -19.95
CA LYS A 199 48.53 24.77 -20.63
C LYS A 199 49.60 25.35 -21.57
N GLY A 200 49.44 26.61 -21.99
CA GLY A 200 50.41 27.32 -22.83
C GLY A 200 51.64 27.86 -22.10
N ARG A 201 51.67 27.89 -20.76
CA ARG A 201 52.80 28.41 -19.96
C ARG A 201 53.76 27.35 -19.41
N CYS A 202 53.59 26.08 -19.80
CA CYS A 202 54.47 24.99 -19.35
C CYS A 202 55.50 24.55 -20.40
N HIS A 203 55.72 25.34 -21.46
CA HIS A 203 56.72 25.08 -22.51
C HIS A 203 57.53 26.32 -22.87
N GLU A 204 58.05 27.02 -21.85
CA GLU A 204 59.22 27.91 -21.99
C GLU A 204 60.27 27.54 -20.94
#